data_AF-A0A517MSC1-F1
#
_entry.id   AF-A0A517MSC1-F1
#
_cell.length_a   1.000
_cell.length_b   1.000
_cell.length_c   1.000
_cell.angle_alpha   90.00
_cell.angle_beta   90.00
_cell.angle_gamma   90.00
#
_symmetry.space_group_name_H-M   'P 1'
#
loop_
_entity.id
_entity.type
_entity.pdbx_description
1 polymer ?
#
loop_
_entity_poly.entity_id
_entity_poly.type
_entity_poly.pdbx_seq_one_letter_code
_entity_poly.pdbx_strand_id
1 'polypeptide(L)'
;MHCSYSQLPQALVRAFAKSLASALLLAALVGSATSAEAAILHGDFSDVPPGGVMYLDVTESSFSNPVPPVLYGAPTVTGNLLDFDPTAFGVSSSGGASNLVDGQLNFTIDALPGAGLTAFSIVEGGDFSFSGVTPTPSTFVSASAGATVSITEVDGAALLSPIPVFASDIFVTDYPTTGGAPSTGLLPWSLVTFVDLASALPSGSLATKVEVAINNQLSTASTPGNQAAIAKKDFKIIPVGDLVPDEIVPEPSSLVLACLVGLVGTGRRRVR
;
A
#
# COMPACT_ATOMS: atom_id res chain seq x y z
N MET A 1 -21.03 70.00 -43.79
CA MET A 1 -20.74 68.76 -44.55
C MET A 1 -20.67 67.63 -43.52
N HIS A 2 -21.82 67.09 -43.11
CA HIS A 2 -21.88 66.01 -42.13
C HIS A 2 -22.11 64.70 -42.87
N CYS A 3 -21.11 63.83 -42.82
CA CYS A 3 -21.09 62.51 -43.41
C CYS A 3 -21.86 61.56 -42.48
N SER A 4 -23.01 61.08 -42.93
CA SER A 4 -23.83 60.11 -42.20
C SER A 4 -23.21 58.71 -42.31
N TYR A 5 -22.70 58.20 -41.19
CA TYR A 5 -22.18 56.83 -41.10
C TYR A 5 -23.32 55.81 -41.06
N SER A 6 -23.28 54.92 -42.04
CA SER A 6 -24.08 53.71 -42.24
C SER A 6 -24.26 52.90 -40.94
N GLN A 7 -25.51 52.68 -40.55
CA GLN A 7 -25.87 51.77 -39.46
C GLN A 7 -25.85 50.32 -39.96
N LEU A 8 -24.82 49.57 -39.57
CA LEU A 8 -24.83 48.11 -39.67
C LEU A 8 -26.01 47.55 -38.86
N PRO A 9 -26.76 46.56 -39.40
CA PRO A 9 -27.96 46.03 -38.75
C PRO A 9 -27.58 45.32 -37.45
N GLN A 10 -28.01 45.90 -36.33
CA GLN A 10 -27.77 45.41 -34.95
C GLN A 10 -28.16 43.93 -34.73
N ALA A 11 -28.99 43.37 -35.60
CA ALA A 11 -29.36 41.96 -35.58
C ALA A 11 -28.18 41.01 -35.84
N LEU A 12 -27.22 41.39 -36.69
CA LEU A 12 -26.08 40.54 -37.05
C LEU A 12 -25.06 40.45 -35.89
N VAL A 13 -24.88 41.54 -35.15
CA VAL A 13 -23.99 41.61 -33.97
C VAL A 13 -24.51 40.73 -32.83
N ARG A 14 -25.83 40.69 -32.62
CA ARG A 14 -26.45 39.87 -31.56
C ARG A 14 -26.42 38.37 -31.87
N ALA A 15 -26.51 37.99 -33.14
CA ALA A 15 -26.39 36.59 -33.56
C ALA A 15 -24.95 36.06 -33.40
N PHE A 16 -23.95 36.88 -33.75
CA PHE A 16 -22.53 36.52 -33.61
C PHE A 16 -22.12 36.36 -32.13
N ALA A 17 -22.60 37.23 -31.24
CA ALA A 17 -22.28 37.17 -29.80
C ALA A 17 -22.82 35.90 -29.11
N LYS A 18 -24.00 35.41 -29.51
CA LYS A 18 -24.58 34.17 -28.96
C LYS A 18 -23.85 32.91 -29.42
N SER A 19 -23.38 32.89 -30.68
CA SER A 19 -22.60 31.78 -31.22
C SER A 19 -21.22 31.66 -30.57
N LEU A 20 -20.59 32.79 -30.23
CA LEU A 20 -19.28 32.81 -29.56
C LEU A 20 -19.37 32.29 -28.10
N ALA A 21 -20.45 32.65 -27.39
CA ALA A 21 -20.67 32.23 -26.01
C ALA A 21 -20.93 30.72 -25.88
N SER A 22 -21.65 30.09 -26.82
CA SER A 22 -21.83 28.64 -26.83
C SER A 22 -20.55 27.86 -27.19
N ALA A 23 -19.67 28.40 -28.04
CA ALA A 23 -18.40 27.77 -28.38
C ALA A 23 -17.41 27.80 -27.18
N LEU A 24 -17.41 28.87 -26.39
CA LEU A 24 -16.61 28.98 -25.17
C LEU A 24 -17.08 28.03 -24.05
N LEU A 25 -18.39 27.77 -23.94
CA LEU A 25 -18.92 26.85 -22.93
C LEU A 25 -18.60 25.38 -23.27
N LEU A 26 -18.55 25.02 -24.56
CA LEU A 26 -18.22 23.66 -25.00
C LEU A 26 -16.71 23.37 -24.90
N ALA A 27 -15.85 24.39 -25.06
CA ALA A 27 -14.41 24.25 -24.82
C ALA A 27 -14.04 24.08 -23.33
N ALA A 28 -14.87 24.59 -22.42
CA ALA A 28 -14.65 24.44 -20.98
C ALA A 28 -15.01 23.04 -20.43
N LEU A 29 -15.86 22.27 -21.12
CA LEU A 29 -16.26 20.92 -20.69
C LEU A 29 -15.26 19.81 -21.09
N VAL A 30 -14.34 20.08 -22.02
CA VAL A 30 -13.35 19.09 -22.50
C VAL A 30 -12.05 19.11 -21.68
N GLY A 31 -11.90 20.09 -20.76
CA GLY A 31 -10.67 20.30 -20.00
C GLY A 31 -10.57 19.57 -18.66
N SER A 32 -11.63 18.92 -18.19
CA SER A 32 -11.62 18.20 -16.91
C SER A 32 -11.13 16.75 -17.08
N ALA A 33 -9.93 16.59 -17.63
CA ALA A 33 -9.24 15.30 -17.50
C ALA A 33 -8.93 15.12 -16.02
N THR A 34 -9.72 14.31 -15.32
CA THR A 34 -9.34 13.78 -14.02
C THR A 34 -7.99 13.10 -14.22
N SER A 35 -6.93 13.66 -13.65
CA SER A 35 -5.63 13.00 -13.61
C SER A 35 -5.83 11.66 -12.91
N ALA A 36 -5.95 10.60 -13.71
CA ALA A 36 -5.96 9.26 -13.17
C ALA A 36 -4.60 9.06 -12.49
N GLU A 37 -4.64 8.80 -11.20
CA GLU A 37 -3.48 8.43 -10.42
C GLU A 37 -2.87 7.19 -11.05
N ALA A 38 -1.65 7.32 -11.57
CA ALA A 38 -0.98 6.22 -12.23
C ALA A 38 -0.45 5.28 -11.16
N ALA A 39 -1.22 4.23 -10.84
CA ALA A 39 -0.73 3.15 -10.01
C ALA A 39 0.47 2.47 -10.70
N ILE A 40 1.54 2.23 -9.95
CA ILE A 40 2.68 1.42 -10.40
C ILE A 40 2.37 -0.03 -10.02
N LEU A 41 2.40 -0.92 -11.02
CA LEU A 41 2.32 -2.36 -10.82
C LEU A 41 3.73 -2.94 -10.61
N HIS A 42 3.96 -3.54 -9.45
CA HIS A 42 5.17 -4.29 -9.13
C HIS A 42 5.07 -5.76 -9.54
N GLY A 43 3.85 -6.30 -9.61
CA GLY A 43 3.55 -7.66 -10.07
C GLY A 43 3.23 -8.64 -8.93
N ASP A 44 3.43 -9.92 -9.21
CA ASP A 44 3.19 -11.01 -8.26
C ASP A 44 4.50 -11.47 -7.61
N PHE A 45 4.44 -11.80 -6.33
CA PHE A 45 5.58 -12.23 -5.54
C PHE A 45 5.28 -13.50 -4.75
N SER A 46 6.23 -14.43 -4.78
CA SER A 46 6.15 -15.70 -4.08
C SER A 46 7.56 -16.23 -3.85
N ASP A 47 7.80 -16.81 -2.68
CA ASP A 47 9.01 -17.55 -2.37
C ASP A 47 8.73 -19.05 -2.23
N VAL A 48 7.64 -19.55 -2.82
CA VAL A 48 7.21 -20.94 -2.66
C VAL A 48 8.11 -21.90 -3.45
N PRO A 49 8.66 -22.96 -2.83
CA PRO A 49 8.90 -23.18 -1.39
C PRO A 49 10.13 -22.38 -0.89
N PRO A 50 10.16 -21.88 0.36
CA PRO A 50 9.49 -22.39 1.57
C PRO A 50 8.21 -21.67 2.04
N GLY A 51 7.70 -20.66 1.33
CA GLY A 51 6.48 -19.94 1.75
C GLY A 51 5.18 -20.75 1.70
N GLY A 52 4.18 -20.27 2.43
CA GLY A 52 2.78 -20.73 2.45
C GLY A 52 1.80 -19.70 1.88
N VAL A 53 2.26 -18.54 1.40
CA VAL A 53 1.42 -17.50 0.78
C VAL A 53 2.05 -16.93 -0.48
N MET A 54 1.23 -16.31 -1.32
CA MET A 54 1.60 -15.50 -2.47
C MET A 54 1.04 -14.09 -2.32
N TYR A 55 1.74 -13.11 -2.85
CA TYR A 55 1.30 -11.72 -2.95
C TYR A 55 0.98 -11.40 -4.40
N LEU A 56 -0.28 -11.15 -4.73
CA LEU A 56 -0.73 -10.92 -6.09
C LEU A 56 -1.01 -9.44 -6.33
N ASP A 57 -0.78 -9.00 -7.56
CA ASP A 57 -1.12 -7.66 -8.06
C ASP A 57 -0.62 -6.53 -7.15
N VAL A 58 0.62 -6.64 -6.66
CA VAL A 58 1.19 -5.63 -5.77
C VAL A 58 1.32 -4.32 -6.54
N THR A 59 0.59 -3.31 -6.10
CA THR A 59 0.55 -1.98 -6.72
C THR A 59 0.75 -0.89 -5.69
N GLU A 60 1.40 0.21 -6.09
CA GLU A 60 1.50 1.43 -5.28
C GLU A 60 0.92 2.65 -6.00
N SER A 61 0.44 3.62 -5.22
CA SER A 61 -0.09 4.90 -5.70
C SER A 61 0.10 5.99 -4.62
N SER A 62 -0.16 7.27 -4.95
CA SER A 62 -0.04 8.41 -4.04
C SER A 62 -0.92 9.58 -4.51
N PHE A 63 -1.68 10.16 -3.59
CA PHE A 63 -2.53 11.32 -3.86
C PHE A 63 -1.75 12.64 -3.85
N SER A 64 -0.89 12.86 -2.84
CA SER A 64 -0.08 14.08 -2.70
C SER A 64 0.99 14.21 -3.77
N ASN A 65 1.49 13.09 -4.28
CA ASN A 65 2.54 13.05 -5.30
C ASN A 65 2.09 12.11 -6.42
N PRO A 66 1.32 12.58 -7.42
CA PRO A 66 0.89 11.74 -8.53
C PRO A 66 2.12 11.08 -9.18
N VAL A 67 2.26 9.79 -8.93
CA VAL A 67 3.42 8.98 -9.24
C VAL A 67 3.70 9.03 -10.76
N PRO A 68 4.96 9.14 -11.23
CA PRO A 68 6.24 9.07 -10.50
C PRO A 68 6.61 10.32 -9.68
N PRO A 69 7.31 10.17 -8.53
CA PRO A 69 8.23 9.07 -8.20
C PRO A 69 7.65 7.90 -7.40
N VAL A 70 8.27 6.72 -7.57
CA VAL A 70 8.08 5.47 -6.80
C VAL A 70 8.30 5.76 -5.30
N LEU A 71 7.35 5.46 -4.41
CA LEU A 71 7.49 5.76 -2.98
C LEU A 71 8.09 4.58 -2.21
N TYR A 72 7.48 3.40 -2.35
CA TYR A 72 7.85 2.19 -1.63
C TYR A 72 8.99 1.42 -2.31
N GLY A 73 9.01 1.38 -3.65
CA GLY A 73 9.92 0.53 -4.41
C GLY A 73 9.34 -0.86 -4.67
N ALA A 74 10.05 -1.64 -5.48
CA ALA A 74 9.69 -3.04 -5.69
C ALA A 74 10.00 -3.85 -4.42
N PRO A 75 9.08 -4.71 -3.97
CA PRO A 75 9.31 -5.50 -2.77
C PRO A 75 10.23 -6.70 -3.03
N THR A 76 10.67 -7.32 -1.94
CA THR A 76 11.25 -8.67 -1.93
C THR A 76 10.42 -9.59 -1.05
N VAL A 77 10.46 -10.89 -1.30
CA VAL A 77 9.79 -11.90 -0.44
C VAL A 77 10.83 -12.86 0.12
N THR A 78 10.77 -13.10 1.44
CA THR A 78 11.61 -14.08 2.15
C THR A 78 10.79 -14.81 3.20
N GLY A 79 10.58 -16.11 3.04
CA GLY A 79 9.50 -16.78 3.77
C GLY A 79 8.16 -16.15 3.39
N ASN A 80 7.24 -16.11 4.33
CA ASN A 80 5.95 -15.44 4.11
C ASN A 80 6.02 -13.91 4.15
N LEU A 81 7.19 -13.28 4.34
CA LEU A 81 7.32 -11.84 4.55
C LEU A 81 7.45 -11.09 3.22
N LEU A 82 6.62 -10.06 3.00
CA LEU A 82 6.77 -9.08 1.92
C LEU A 82 7.49 -7.83 2.46
N ASP A 83 8.68 -7.54 1.95
CA ASP A 83 9.58 -6.50 2.44
C ASP A 83 9.75 -5.38 1.41
N PHE A 84 9.67 -4.13 1.85
CA PHE A 84 9.96 -2.95 1.05
C PHE A 84 11.03 -2.11 1.74
N ASP A 85 11.93 -1.55 0.93
CA ASP A 85 12.96 -0.59 1.36
C ASP A 85 12.69 0.81 0.75
N PRO A 86 11.73 1.60 1.29
CA PRO A 86 11.38 2.90 0.74
C PRO A 86 12.57 3.85 0.67
N THR A 87 12.81 4.43 -0.51
CA THR A 87 13.89 5.41 -0.72
C THR A 87 13.38 6.84 -0.84
N ALA A 88 12.12 7.03 -1.26
CA ALA A 88 11.52 8.35 -1.52
C ALA A 88 10.35 8.68 -0.59
N PHE A 89 9.96 7.79 0.33
CA PHE A 89 8.86 8.03 1.26
C PHE A 89 9.33 8.83 2.49
N GLY A 90 9.45 10.14 2.33
CA GLY A 90 9.84 11.05 3.39
C GLY A 90 9.33 12.47 3.16
N VAL A 91 9.20 13.20 4.26
CA VAL A 91 8.67 14.57 4.24
C VAL A 91 9.35 15.42 5.30
N SER A 92 9.47 16.71 5.00
CA SER A 92 9.95 17.70 5.95
C SER A 92 9.17 19.00 5.84
N SER A 93 9.17 19.76 6.93
CA SER A 93 8.63 21.11 7.01
C SER A 93 9.59 22.01 7.80
N SER A 94 9.60 23.30 7.47
CA SER A 94 10.43 24.29 8.16
C SER A 94 9.76 25.66 8.18
N GLY A 95 10.17 26.50 9.12
CA GLY A 95 9.82 27.92 9.11
C GLY A 95 8.33 28.22 9.37
N GLY A 96 7.60 27.32 10.04
CA GLY A 96 6.16 27.50 10.28
C GLY A 96 5.25 26.75 9.30
N ALA A 97 5.83 25.97 8.39
CA ALA A 97 5.07 25.18 7.41
C ALA A 97 4.59 23.85 7.99
N SER A 98 3.62 23.25 7.31
CA SER A 98 3.27 21.82 7.40
C SER A 98 3.46 21.17 6.03
N ASN A 99 3.72 19.87 6.03
CA ASN A 99 3.88 19.11 4.80
C ASN A 99 3.45 17.66 5.01
N LEU A 100 3.01 17.01 3.94
CA LEU A 100 2.43 15.68 3.95
C LEU A 100 2.90 14.89 2.72
N VAL A 101 3.20 13.62 2.93
CA VAL A 101 3.32 12.62 1.86
C VAL A 101 2.48 11.42 2.23
N ASP A 102 1.69 10.95 1.28
CA ASP A 102 0.88 9.75 1.42
C ASP A 102 1.26 8.73 0.34
N GLY A 103 1.00 7.47 0.64
CA GLY A 103 1.11 6.36 -0.30
C GLY A 103 0.02 5.35 -0.02
N GLN A 104 -0.45 4.69 -1.07
CA GLN A 104 -1.36 3.56 -0.96
C GLN A 104 -0.74 2.34 -1.61
N LEU A 105 -0.77 1.21 -0.90
CA LEU A 105 -0.42 -0.12 -1.42
C LEU A 105 -1.69 -0.95 -1.55
N ASN A 106 -1.88 -1.59 -2.70
CA ASN A 106 -2.95 -2.57 -2.91
C ASN A 106 -2.34 -3.89 -3.36
N PHE A 107 -2.79 -4.99 -2.80
CA PHE A 107 -2.36 -6.35 -3.16
C PHE A 107 -3.35 -7.39 -2.62
N THR A 108 -3.21 -8.63 -3.08
CA THR A 108 -3.93 -9.78 -2.52
C THR A 108 -2.94 -10.72 -1.82
N ILE A 109 -3.26 -11.17 -0.61
CA ILE A 109 -2.56 -12.31 0.01
C ILE A 109 -3.37 -13.56 -0.27
N ASP A 110 -2.75 -14.53 -0.94
CA ASP A 110 -3.36 -15.81 -1.32
C ASP A 110 -2.60 -16.95 -0.63
N ALA A 111 -3.25 -17.66 0.29
CA ALA A 111 -2.65 -18.78 1.00
C ALA A 111 -2.62 -20.01 0.09
N LEU A 112 -1.53 -20.78 0.16
CA LEU A 112 -1.45 -22.06 -0.54
C LEU A 112 -2.46 -23.08 0.04
N PRO A 113 -2.83 -24.12 -0.72
CA PRO A 113 -3.64 -25.21 -0.19
C PRO A 113 -3.06 -25.81 1.11
N GLY A 114 -3.89 -25.93 2.14
CA GLY A 114 -3.50 -26.38 3.47
C GLY A 114 -2.96 -25.28 4.40
N ALA A 115 -2.62 -24.11 3.87
CA ALA A 115 -2.26 -22.93 4.67
C ALA A 115 -3.48 -22.03 4.92
N GLY A 116 -3.39 -21.18 5.92
CA GLY A 116 -4.42 -20.20 6.25
C GLY A 116 -3.95 -19.10 7.18
N LEU A 117 -4.55 -17.93 7.03
CA LEU A 117 -4.25 -16.70 7.75
C LEU A 117 -5.20 -16.53 8.94
N THR A 118 -4.63 -16.21 10.10
CA THR A 118 -5.37 -15.72 11.28
C THR A 118 -5.19 -14.22 11.48
N ALA A 119 -4.06 -13.67 11.03
CA ALA A 119 -3.76 -12.25 11.12
C ALA A 119 -2.60 -11.89 10.17
N PHE A 120 -2.26 -10.60 10.11
CA PHE A 120 -0.95 -10.16 9.65
C PHE A 120 -0.56 -8.86 10.33
N SER A 121 0.74 -8.58 10.37
CA SER A 121 1.29 -7.34 10.89
C SER A 121 1.84 -6.48 9.75
N ILE A 122 1.55 -5.18 9.81
CA ILE A 122 2.23 -4.15 9.04
C ILE A 122 3.26 -3.53 9.96
N VAL A 123 4.53 -3.75 9.68
CA VAL A 123 5.65 -3.24 10.49
C VAL A 123 6.35 -2.17 9.69
N GLU A 124 6.48 -0.99 10.28
CA GLU A 124 7.09 0.16 9.62
C GLU A 124 8.13 0.79 10.53
N GLY A 125 9.15 1.36 9.92
CA GLY A 125 10.15 2.11 10.65
C GLY A 125 10.94 3.05 9.77
N GLY A 126 11.72 3.87 10.43
CA GLY A 126 12.66 4.77 9.79
C GLY A 126 13.19 5.78 10.77
N ASP A 127 13.48 6.97 10.28
CA ASP A 127 14.12 8.02 11.06
C ASP A 127 13.29 9.30 11.04
N PHE A 128 13.40 10.06 12.13
CA PHE A 128 12.91 11.43 12.20
C PHE A 128 13.98 12.34 12.82
N SER A 129 13.82 13.65 12.62
CA SER A 129 14.67 14.65 13.26
C SER A 129 13.92 15.95 13.49
N PHE A 130 14.36 16.66 14.52
CA PHE A 130 13.99 18.04 14.79
C PHE A 130 15.25 18.90 14.81
N SER A 131 15.17 20.09 14.23
CA SER A 131 16.22 21.08 14.34
C SER A 131 15.62 22.46 14.53
N GLY A 132 16.34 23.37 15.19
CA GLY A 132 15.87 24.75 15.38
C GLY A 132 16.34 25.43 16.65
N VAL A 133 15.93 26.68 16.80
CA VAL A 133 16.38 27.58 17.87
C VAL A 133 15.48 27.58 19.10
N THR A 134 14.26 27.07 19.00
CA THR A 134 13.28 27.12 20.09
C THR A 134 12.42 25.87 20.06
N PRO A 135 12.78 24.80 20.80
CA PRO A 135 11.96 23.59 20.87
C PRO A 135 10.52 23.92 21.29
N THR A 136 9.54 23.44 20.53
CA THR A 136 8.11 23.64 20.81
C THR A 136 7.30 22.40 20.45
N PRO A 137 6.26 22.01 21.23
CA PRO A 137 5.41 20.86 20.93
C PRO A 137 4.65 20.98 19.61
N SER A 138 4.49 22.20 19.11
CA SER A 138 3.86 22.49 17.82
C SER A 138 4.75 22.16 16.61
N THR A 139 6.02 21.84 16.83
CA THR A 139 6.88 21.21 15.82
C THR A 139 6.81 19.70 16.06
N PHE A 140 6.25 18.94 15.12
CA PHE A 140 6.01 17.52 15.29
C PHE A 140 6.19 16.73 13.99
N VAL A 141 6.34 15.43 14.15
CA VAL A 141 6.26 14.44 13.06
C VAL A 141 5.19 13.41 13.40
N SER A 142 4.57 12.83 12.39
CA SER A 142 3.68 11.68 12.57
C SER A 142 3.79 10.72 11.41
N ALA A 143 3.62 9.43 11.69
CA ALA A 143 3.44 8.35 10.72
C ALA A 143 2.14 7.61 11.05
N SER A 144 1.29 7.37 10.06
CA SER A 144 0.05 6.61 10.26
C SER A 144 -0.11 5.56 9.18
N ALA A 145 -0.63 4.41 9.58
CA ALA A 145 -0.97 3.31 8.70
C ALA A 145 -2.42 2.90 8.94
N GLY A 146 -3.18 2.72 7.87
CA GLY A 146 -4.54 2.21 7.91
C GLY A 146 -4.74 1.13 6.86
N ALA A 147 -5.14 -0.06 7.29
CA ALA A 147 -5.42 -1.20 6.42
C ALA A 147 -6.93 -1.41 6.29
N THR A 148 -7.42 -1.41 5.07
CA THR A 148 -8.77 -1.91 4.72
C THR A 148 -8.59 -3.26 4.04
N VAL A 149 -9.17 -4.29 4.63
CA VAL A 149 -9.00 -5.67 4.19
C VAL A 149 -10.37 -6.27 3.88
N SER A 150 -10.46 -7.02 2.80
CA SER A 150 -11.64 -7.81 2.45
C SER A 150 -11.25 -9.29 2.41
N ILE A 151 -11.80 -10.09 3.32
CA ILE A 151 -11.65 -11.55 3.27
C ILE A 151 -12.57 -12.06 2.18
N THR A 152 -12.00 -12.71 1.16
CA THR A 152 -12.73 -13.20 -0.02
C THR A 152 -12.81 -14.73 -0.07
N GLU A 153 -11.94 -15.43 0.66
CA GLU A 153 -11.92 -16.89 0.74
C GLU A 153 -11.65 -17.36 2.17
N VAL A 154 -12.39 -18.39 2.60
CA VAL A 154 -12.26 -19.02 3.92
C VAL A 154 -12.18 -20.52 3.73
N ASP A 155 -11.17 -21.16 4.32
CA ASP A 155 -10.96 -22.61 4.25
C ASP A 155 -10.98 -23.17 2.80
N GLY A 156 -10.44 -22.42 1.82
CA GLY A 156 -10.40 -22.83 0.41
C GLY A 156 -11.70 -22.58 -0.37
N ALA A 157 -12.70 -21.95 0.26
CA ALA A 157 -14.01 -21.69 -0.34
C ALA A 157 -14.28 -20.18 -0.49
N ALA A 158 -14.57 -19.75 -1.73
CA ALA A 158 -14.88 -18.36 -2.02
C ALA A 158 -16.18 -17.92 -1.33
N LEU A 159 -16.16 -16.73 -0.76
CA LEU A 159 -17.33 -16.11 -0.13
C LEU A 159 -18.21 -15.42 -1.18
N LEU A 160 -19.53 -15.51 -1.01
CA LEU A 160 -20.48 -14.76 -1.85
C LEU A 160 -20.46 -13.25 -1.56
N SER A 161 -20.08 -12.88 -0.33
CA SER A 161 -19.93 -11.51 0.13
C SER A 161 -18.64 -11.41 0.95
N PRO A 162 -17.68 -10.56 0.56
CA PRO A 162 -16.45 -10.38 1.32
C PRO A 162 -16.70 -9.86 2.74
N ILE A 163 -15.85 -10.25 3.69
CA ILE A 163 -15.92 -9.80 5.09
C ILE A 163 -14.91 -8.67 5.29
N PRO A 164 -15.35 -7.44 5.59
CA PRO A 164 -14.44 -6.32 5.79
C PRO A 164 -13.78 -6.38 7.17
N VAL A 165 -12.47 -6.14 7.20
CA VAL A 165 -11.66 -5.95 8.41
C VAL A 165 -10.89 -4.65 8.28
N PHE A 166 -10.77 -3.91 9.38
CA PHE A 166 -10.04 -2.64 9.42
C PHE A 166 -9.08 -2.60 10.60
N ALA A 167 -7.88 -2.09 10.38
CA ALA A 167 -6.95 -1.76 11.45
C ALA A 167 -6.22 -0.46 11.12
N SER A 168 -5.83 0.29 12.14
CA SER A 168 -5.01 1.47 11.97
C SER A 168 -4.16 1.74 13.19
N ASP A 169 -3.00 2.32 13.01
CA ASP A 169 -2.15 2.81 14.09
C ASP A 169 -1.46 4.12 13.70
N ILE A 170 -0.99 4.86 14.71
CA ILE A 170 -0.31 6.13 14.53
C ILE A 170 0.86 6.31 15.49
N PHE A 171 2.01 6.67 14.93
CA PHE A 171 3.15 7.23 15.66
C PHE A 171 3.08 8.76 15.60
N VAL A 172 3.18 9.42 16.75
CA VAL A 172 3.31 10.87 16.85
C VAL A 172 4.38 11.20 17.87
N THR A 173 5.26 12.14 17.54
CA THR A 173 6.20 12.71 18.49
C THR A 173 6.44 14.18 18.17
N ASP A 174 6.69 14.96 19.21
CA ASP A 174 6.88 16.39 19.15
C ASP A 174 8.33 16.79 19.51
N TYR A 175 8.70 18.03 19.20
CA TYR A 175 10.02 18.55 19.54
C TYR A 175 10.10 18.74 21.07
N PRO A 176 10.90 17.92 21.81
CA PRO A 176 10.91 17.92 23.26
C PRO A 176 11.25 19.29 23.86
N THR A 177 10.42 19.75 24.80
CA THR A 177 10.58 21.05 25.48
C THR A 177 11.43 21.01 26.76
N THR A 178 11.71 19.83 27.30
CA THR A 178 12.40 19.67 28.59
C THR A 178 13.68 18.86 28.49
N GLY A 179 14.82 19.50 28.79
CA GLY A 179 15.94 18.83 29.46
C GLY A 179 16.90 17.95 28.64
N GLY A 180 16.90 18.03 27.31
CA GLY A 180 17.96 17.46 26.47
C GLY A 180 18.48 18.50 25.49
N ALA A 181 19.74 18.39 25.06
CA ALA A 181 20.17 19.09 23.85
C ALA A 181 19.15 18.78 22.73
N PRO A 182 18.83 19.73 21.84
CA PRO A 182 18.00 19.42 20.67
C PRO A 182 18.55 18.14 20.05
N SER A 183 17.67 17.20 19.65
CA SER A 183 18.10 15.93 19.07
C SER A 183 18.87 16.20 17.78
N THR A 184 20.17 16.47 17.92
CA THR A 184 21.09 16.72 16.80
C THR A 184 21.40 15.34 16.25
N GLY A 185 20.51 14.83 15.42
CA GLY A 185 20.63 13.48 14.88
C GLY A 185 19.32 12.94 14.35
N LEU A 186 19.45 11.84 13.61
CA LEU A 186 18.34 11.00 13.22
C LEU A 186 17.96 10.11 14.42
N LEU A 187 16.70 10.16 14.82
CA LEU A 187 16.13 9.31 15.85
C LEU A 187 15.25 8.24 15.18
N PRO A 188 15.32 6.98 15.61
CA PRO A 188 14.50 5.93 15.03
C PRO A 188 13.04 6.09 15.47
N TRP A 189 12.12 5.71 14.59
CA TRP A 189 10.72 5.47 14.91
C TRP A 189 10.28 4.11 14.39
N SER A 190 9.25 3.55 15.01
CA SER A 190 8.60 2.32 14.55
C SER A 190 7.09 2.38 14.79
N LEU A 191 6.35 1.66 13.96
CA LEU A 191 4.90 1.52 14.02
C LEU A 191 4.54 0.06 13.68
N VAL A 192 3.60 -0.54 14.42
CA VAL A 192 3.11 -1.90 14.13
C VAL A 192 1.59 -1.90 14.12
N THR A 193 1.00 -2.02 12.95
CA THR A 193 -0.46 -2.20 12.80
C THR A 193 -0.78 -3.70 12.70
N PHE A 194 -1.55 -4.23 13.65
CA PHE A 194 -1.97 -5.62 13.66
C PHE A 194 -3.38 -5.77 13.07
N VAL A 195 -3.54 -6.60 12.05
CA VAL A 195 -4.83 -6.91 11.43
C VAL A 195 -5.29 -8.29 11.89
N ASP A 196 -6.30 -8.34 12.75
CA ASP A 196 -6.88 -9.58 13.29
C ASP A 196 -8.01 -10.11 12.38
N LEU A 197 -7.69 -11.07 11.52
CA LEU A 197 -8.66 -11.69 10.62
C LEU A 197 -9.53 -12.72 11.35
N ALA A 198 -8.95 -13.47 12.29
CA ALA A 198 -9.62 -14.52 13.04
C ALA A 198 -10.82 -13.99 13.84
N SER A 199 -10.74 -12.76 14.35
CA SER A 199 -11.84 -12.10 15.06
C SER A 199 -13.12 -11.93 14.21
N ALA A 200 -12.99 -11.92 12.88
CA ALA A 200 -14.08 -11.76 11.93
C ALA A 200 -14.61 -13.10 11.38
N LEU A 201 -14.00 -14.23 11.75
CA LEU A 201 -14.30 -15.56 11.21
C LEU A 201 -15.01 -16.46 12.23
N PRO A 202 -15.74 -17.49 11.77
CA PRO A 202 -16.18 -18.57 12.64
C PRO A 202 -14.99 -19.23 13.35
N SER A 203 -15.20 -19.70 14.58
CA SER A 203 -14.15 -20.35 15.35
C SER A 203 -13.58 -21.57 14.60
N GLY A 204 -12.26 -21.58 14.42
CA GLY A 204 -11.52 -22.65 13.74
C GLY A 204 -11.37 -22.48 12.23
N SER A 205 -12.03 -21.50 11.62
CA SER A 205 -11.84 -21.15 10.21
C SER A 205 -10.62 -20.25 10.01
N LEU A 206 -10.01 -20.34 8.83
CA LEU A 206 -8.86 -19.55 8.42
C LEU A 206 -9.16 -18.78 7.14
N ALA A 207 -8.71 -17.53 7.06
CA ALA A 207 -8.75 -16.78 5.82
C ALA A 207 -7.73 -17.36 4.84
N THR A 208 -8.16 -17.74 3.65
CA THR A 208 -7.29 -18.30 2.61
C THR A 208 -6.99 -17.30 1.50
N LYS A 209 -7.82 -16.26 1.36
CA LYS A 209 -7.56 -15.16 0.43
C LYS A 209 -8.09 -13.84 0.99
N VAL A 210 -7.23 -12.83 0.99
CA VAL A 210 -7.58 -11.48 1.45
C VAL A 210 -7.09 -10.43 0.46
N GLU A 211 -7.98 -9.51 0.09
CA GLU A 211 -7.63 -8.29 -0.64
C GLU A 211 -7.27 -7.20 0.37
N VAL A 212 -6.14 -6.53 0.17
CA VAL A 212 -5.55 -5.60 1.14
C VAL A 212 -5.30 -4.25 0.46
N ALA A 213 -5.80 -3.18 1.07
CA ALA A 213 -5.50 -1.80 0.73
C ALA A 213 -4.92 -1.09 1.97
N ILE A 214 -3.65 -0.69 1.91
CA ILE A 214 -2.96 0.02 2.98
C ILE A 214 -2.78 1.47 2.57
N ASN A 215 -3.36 2.38 3.34
CA ASN A 215 -3.10 3.81 3.25
C ASN A 215 -2.05 4.17 4.29
N ASN A 216 -0.96 4.77 3.85
CA ASN A 216 0.11 5.24 4.72
C ASN A 216 0.35 6.72 4.52
N GLN A 217 0.67 7.42 5.60
CA GLN A 217 0.91 8.85 5.56
C GLN A 217 2.02 9.23 6.52
N LEU A 218 2.93 10.09 6.05
CA LEU A 218 3.85 10.84 6.87
C LEU A 218 3.44 12.30 6.86
N SER A 219 3.45 12.93 8.02
CA SER A 219 3.13 14.35 8.17
C SER A 219 4.15 15.03 9.07
N THR A 220 4.41 16.29 8.79
CA THR A 220 5.25 17.16 9.61
C THR A 220 4.60 18.52 9.76
N ALA A 221 4.80 19.14 10.92
CA ALA A 221 4.56 20.56 11.10
C ALA A 221 5.74 21.17 11.86
N SER A 222 6.01 22.43 11.59
CA SER A 222 7.08 23.20 12.21
C SER A 222 6.55 24.54 12.68
N THR A 223 7.22 25.13 13.67
CA THR A 223 7.07 26.56 14.03
C THR A 223 8.21 27.41 13.44
N PRO A 224 8.07 28.75 13.37
CA PRO A 224 9.14 29.62 12.87
C PRO A 224 10.47 29.39 13.62
N GLY A 225 11.54 29.20 12.86
CA GLY A 225 12.88 28.91 13.41
C GLY A 225 13.13 27.43 13.73
N ASN A 226 12.17 26.54 13.44
CA ASN A 226 12.32 25.09 13.58
C ASN A 226 12.11 24.36 12.25
N GLN A 227 12.51 23.09 12.25
CA GLN A 227 12.32 22.11 11.19
C GLN A 227 11.93 20.77 11.81
N ALA A 228 11.07 20.04 11.11
CA ALA A 228 10.72 18.66 11.39
C ALA A 228 10.90 17.84 10.11
N ALA A 229 11.47 16.65 10.22
CA ALA A 229 11.60 15.72 9.11
C ALA A 229 11.34 14.29 9.58
N ILE A 230 10.68 13.49 8.75
CA ILE A 230 10.45 12.07 8.98
C ILE A 230 10.58 11.33 7.64
N ALA A 231 11.19 10.16 7.68
CA ALA A 231 11.31 9.29 6.53
C ALA A 231 11.08 7.84 6.94
N LYS A 232 10.43 7.09 6.05
CA LYS A 232 10.31 5.64 6.13
C LYS A 232 11.55 4.99 5.51
N LYS A 233 12.01 3.92 6.13
CA LYS A 233 13.19 3.13 5.70
C LYS A 233 12.90 1.65 5.61
N ASP A 234 11.88 1.19 6.32
CA ASP A 234 11.49 -0.21 6.40
C ASP A 234 9.96 -0.30 6.38
N PHE A 235 9.42 -1.21 5.58
CA PHE A 235 7.98 -1.46 5.49
C PHE A 235 7.72 -2.93 5.15
N LYS A 236 7.16 -3.68 6.10
CA LYS A 236 7.04 -5.14 6.04
C LYS A 236 5.60 -5.59 6.28
N ILE A 237 5.18 -6.57 5.51
CA ILE A 237 3.94 -7.32 5.74
C ILE A 237 4.33 -8.72 6.23
N ILE A 238 3.84 -9.08 7.43
CA ILE A 238 4.19 -10.34 8.09
C ILE A 238 2.90 -11.12 8.36
N PRO A 239 2.55 -12.09 7.51
CA PRO A 239 1.42 -12.99 7.72
C PRO A 239 1.58 -13.84 8.98
N VAL A 240 0.46 -14.12 9.64
CA VAL A 240 0.37 -14.97 10.82
C VAL A 240 -0.74 -15.99 10.61
N GLY A 241 -0.49 -17.25 10.95
CA GLY A 241 -1.45 -18.32 10.80
C GLY A 241 -0.77 -19.69 10.71
N ASP A 242 -1.53 -20.68 10.25
CA ASP A 242 -0.96 -21.96 9.84
C ASP A 242 -0.43 -21.82 8.42
N LEU A 243 0.82 -21.42 8.28
CA LEU A 243 1.43 -21.09 6.99
C LEU A 243 2.36 -22.19 6.49
N VAL A 244 2.30 -23.36 7.10
CA VAL A 244 2.99 -24.54 6.60
C VAL A 244 2.02 -25.18 5.61
N PRO A 245 2.27 -25.10 4.29
CA PRO A 245 1.44 -25.85 3.36
C PRO A 245 1.53 -27.31 3.79
N ASP A 246 0.37 -27.97 3.94
CA ASP A 246 0.30 -29.39 4.34
C ASP A 246 1.38 -30.13 3.55
N GLU A 247 2.40 -30.59 4.28
CA GLU A 247 3.52 -31.29 3.67
C GLU A 247 2.87 -32.39 2.84
N ILE A 248 3.06 -32.37 1.52
CA ILE A 248 2.43 -33.32 0.61
C ILE A 248 2.99 -34.69 1.01
N VAL A 249 2.37 -35.32 2.02
CA VAL A 249 2.60 -36.70 2.38
C VAL A 249 2.33 -37.41 1.07
N PRO A 250 3.33 -38.04 0.44
CA PRO A 250 3.19 -38.57 -0.90
C PRO A 250 1.90 -39.37 -0.92
N GLU A 251 0.93 -38.89 -1.71
CA GLU A 251 -0.40 -39.49 -1.69
C GLU A 251 -0.23 -41.00 -1.89
N PRO A 252 -1.10 -41.84 -1.32
CA PRO A 252 -0.94 -43.30 -1.37
C PRO A 252 -0.63 -43.84 -2.77
N SER A 253 -1.09 -43.15 -3.81
CA SER A 253 -0.77 -43.35 -5.23
C SER A 253 0.73 -43.30 -5.57
N SER A 254 1.50 -42.40 -4.96
CA SER A 254 2.96 -42.29 -5.11
C SER A 254 3.69 -43.49 -4.50
N LEU A 255 3.21 -43.94 -3.34
CA LEU A 255 3.66 -45.16 -2.68
C LEU A 255 3.31 -46.40 -3.52
N VAL A 256 2.07 -46.46 -4.03
CA VAL A 256 1.61 -47.53 -4.92
C VAL A 256 2.44 -47.57 -6.21
N LEU A 257 2.76 -46.42 -6.80
CA LEU A 257 3.59 -46.36 -8.01
C LEU A 257 5.04 -46.80 -7.72
N ALA A 258 5.63 -46.36 -6.60
CA ALA A 258 6.94 -46.82 -6.15
C ALA A 258 6.95 -48.34 -5.90
N CYS A 259 5.89 -48.88 -5.28
CA CYS A 259 5.71 -50.32 -5.09
C CYS A 259 5.56 -51.07 -6.43
N LEU A 260 4.79 -50.54 -7.38
CA LEU A 260 4.62 -51.15 -8.71
C LEU A 260 5.93 -51.16 -9.51
N VAL A 261 6.71 -50.09 -9.47
CA VAL A 261 8.04 -50.05 -10.10
C VAL A 261 9.00 -51.05 -9.45
N GLY A 262 8.96 -51.20 -8.12
CA GLY A 262 9.75 -52.20 -7.39
C GLY A 262 9.39 -53.65 -7.76
N LEU A 263 8.11 -53.94 -7.96
CA LEU A 263 7.64 -55.28 -8.37
C LEU A 263 8.02 -55.61 -9.82
N VAL A 264 7.95 -54.64 -10.74
CA VAL A 264 8.33 -54.86 -12.14
C VAL A 264 9.86 -54.96 -12.29
N GLY A 265 10.64 -54.23 -11.48
CA GLY A 265 12.10 -54.27 -11.51
C GLY A 265 12.71 -55.58 -10.97
N THR A 266 12.06 -56.21 -9.99
CA THR A 266 12.54 -57.47 -9.38
C THR A 266 12.20 -58.71 -10.21
N GLY A 267 11.17 -58.65 -11.07
CA GLY A 267 10.73 -59.77 -11.91
C GLY A 267 11.62 -60.12 -13.11
N ARG A 268 12.57 -59.26 -13.51
CA ARG A 268 13.40 -59.48 -14.73
C ARG A 268 14.71 -60.25 -14.53
N ARG A 269 15.03 -60.72 -13.32
CA ARG A 269 16.34 -61.33 -13.04
C ARG A 269 16.25 -62.86 -12.82
N ARG A 270 15.89 -63.63 -13.86
CA ARG A 270 16.27 -65.06 -13.96
C ARG A 270 15.95 -65.66 -15.34
N VAL A 271 16.94 -65.62 -16.24
CA VAL A 271 17.20 -66.71 -17.22
C VAL A 271 18.71 -66.76 -17.47
N ARG A 272 19.39 -67.69 -16.81
CA ARG A 272 20.65 -68.31 -17.25
C ARG A 272 20.60 -69.76 -16.79
#